data_AF-A0A519L2W1-F1
#
_entry.id   AF-A0A519L2W1-F1
#
_cell.length_a   1.000
_cell.length_b   1.000
_cell.length_c   1.000
_cell.angle_alpha   90.00
_cell.angle_beta   90.00
_cell.angle_gamma   90.00
#
_symmetry.space_group_name_H-M   'P 1'
#
loop_
_entity.id
_entity.type
_entity.pdbx_description
1 polymer ?
#
loop_
_entity_poly.entity_id
_entity_poly.type
_entity_poly.pdbx_seq_one_letter_code
_entity_poly.pdbx_strand_id
1 'polypeptide(L)' 'MTSEDVLSEFRDAGALREGHFVLSSGLHSPTFLQKNLVFMDAER' A
#
# COMPACT_ATOMS: atom_id res chain seq x y z
N MET A 1 -3.26 13.78 -11.72
CA MET A 1 -3.13 12.55 -10.91
C MET A 1 -2.97 11.37 -11.84
N THR A 2 -1.75 10.84 -11.89
CA THR A 2 -1.34 9.65 -12.62
C THR A 2 -1.36 8.45 -11.67
N SER A 3 -1.21 7.23 -12.21
CA SER A 3 -1.02 6.05 -11.37
C SER A 3 0.21 6.15 -10.48
N GLU A 4 1.26 6.84 -10.93
CA GLU A 4 2.48 7.05 -10.14
C GLU A 4 2.22 7.99 -8.96
N ASP A 5 1.44 9.06 -9.18
CA ASP A 5 1.04 9.99 -8.11
C ASP A 5 0.27 9.23 -7.02
N VAL A 6 -0.64 8.33 -7.42
CA VAL A 6 -1.40 7.48 -6.50
C VAL A 6 -0.47 6.55 -5.71
N LEU A 7 0.45 5.85 -6.40
CA LEU A 7 1.40 4.96 -5.75
C LEU A 7 2.33 5.71 -4.78
N SER A 8 2.67 6.96 -5.07
CA SER A 8 3.42 7.82 -4.15
C SER A 8 2.66 8.03 -2.85
N GLU A 9 1.38 8.39 -2.91
CA GLU A 9 0.57 8.57 -1.70
C GLU A 9 0.47 7.29 -0.86
N PHE A 10 0.33 6.13 -1.50
CA PHE A 10 0.34 4.85 -0.77
C PHE A 10 1.71 4.56 -0.14
N ARG A 11 2.83 4.94 -0.76
CA ARG A 11 4.16 4.81 -0.13
C ARG A 11 4.33 5.77 1.04
N ASP A 12 3.90 7.01 0.89
CA ASP A 12 4.04 8.05 1.90
C ASP A 12 3.15 7.79 3.13
N ALA A 13 1.98 7.19 2.94
CA ALA A 13 1.14 6.69 4.03
C ALA A 13 1.67 5.38 4.64
N GLY A 14 2.77 4.82 4.11
CA GLY A 14 3.27 3.49 4.44
C GLY A 14 2.31 2.35 4.05
N ALA A 15 1.27 2.63 3.27
CA ALA A 15 0.28 1.67 2.84
C ALA A 15 0.83 0.68 1.80
N LEU A 16 1.82 1.07 0.98
CA LEU A 16 2.53 0.17 0.10
C LEU A 16 3.80 -0.36 0.79
N ARG A 17 3.84 -1.67 1.04
CA ARG A 17 4.91 -2.35 1.77
C ARG A 17 5.69 -3.27 0.83
N GLU A 18 7.00 -3.36 1.05
CA GLU A 18 7.90 -4.29 0.37
C GLU A 18 8.46 -5.31 1.37
N GLY A 19 8.63 -6.56 0.93
CA GLY A 19 9.03 -7.67 1.79
C GLY A 19 8.68 -9.03 1.21
N HIS A 20 8.32 -10.00 2.06
CA HIS A 20 7.81 -11.31 1.63
C HIS A 20 6.48 -11.57 2.32
N PHE A 21 5.39 -11.50 1.54
CA PHE A 21 4.03 -11.65 2.04
C PHE A 21 3.38 -12.90 1.47
N VAL A 22 2.62 -13.60 2.31
CA VAL A 22 1.65 -14.62 1.86
C VAL A 22 0.28 -13.96 1.83
N LEU A 23 -0.32 -13.89 0.65
CA LEU A 23 -1.63 -13.30 0.44
C LEU A 23 -2.74 -14.25 0.91
N SER A 24 -3.95 -13.74 1.07
CA SER A 24 -5.12 -14.57 1.43
C SER A 24 -5.44 -15.67 0.40
N SER A 25 -4.97 -15.52 -0.84
CA SER A 25 -5.03 -16.56 -1.88
C SER A 25 -4.01 -17.69 -1.69
N GLY A 26 -3.08 -17.57 -0.74
CA GLY A 26 -1.93 -18.45 -0.58
C GLY A 26 -0.75 -18.14 -1.50
N LEU A 27 -0.88 -17.16 -2.40
CA LEU A 27 0.23 -16.73 -3.26
C LEU A 27 1.25 -15.91 -2.47
N HIS A 28 2.52 -16.04 -2.86
CA HIS A 28 3.60 -15.22 -2.34
C HIS A 28 3.74 -13.96 -3.19
N SER A 29 3.92 -12.81 -2.53
CA SER A 29 4.12 -11.51 -3.17
C SER A 29 5.28 -10.77 -2.52
N PRO A 30 6.14 -10.07 -3.30
CA PRO A 30 7.15 -9.17 -2.75
C PRO A 30 6.54 -7.87 -2.21
N THR A 31 5.27 -7.60 -2.50
CA THR A 31 4.58 -6.36 -2.11
C THR A 31 3.21 -6.63 -1.50
N PHE A 32 2.78 -5.74 -0.61
CA PHE A 32 1.46 -5.78 0.00
C PHE A 32 0.89 -4.38 0.19
N LEU A 33 -0.41 -4.21 -0.12
CA LEU A 33 -1.11 -2.93 -0.05
C LEU A 33 -2.09 -2.91 1.14
N GLN A 34 -1.72 -2.21 2.20
CA GLN A 34 -2.56 -1.94 3.37
C GLN A 34 -3.41 -0.68 3.15
N LYS A 35 -4.45 -0.80 2.33
CA LYS A 35 -5.31 0.32 1.90
C LYS A 35 -5.82 1.20 3.07
N ASN A 36 -6.10 0.60 4.22
CA ASN A 36 -6.63 1.31 5.38
C ASN A 36 -5.71 2.42 5.92
N LEU A 37 -4.39 2.28 5.75
CA LEU A 37 -3.43 3.26 6.29
C LEU A 37 -3.53 4.64 5.62
N VAL A 38 -4.05 4.72 4.40
CA VAL A 38 -4.27 6.00 3.70
C VAL A 38 -5.40 6.81 4.34
N PHE A 39 -6.34 6.18 5.04
CA PHE A 39 -7.49 6.86 5.63
C PHE A 39 -7.31 7.21 7.12
N MET A 40 -6.12 7.00 7.68
CA MET A 40 -5.86 7.20 9.11
C MET A 40 -5.69 8.68 9.49
N ASP A 41 -5.42 9.54 8.50
CA ASP A 41 -5.29 10.99 8.67
C ASP A 41 -6.21 11.68 7.65
N ALA A 42 -7.25 12.34 8.16
CA ALA A 42 -8.26 13.00 7.32
C ALA A 42 -7.92 14.46 6.98
N GLU A 43 -6.92 15.04 7.65
CA GLU A 43 -6.48 16.42 7.40
C GLU A 43 -5.42 16.49 6.27
N ARG A 44 -4.80 15.35 5.96
CA ARG A 44 -3.84 15.19 4.86
C ARG A 44 -4.49 15.13 3.48
#